data_AF-A0AAV0BK31-F1
#
_entry.id   AF-A0AAV0BK31-F1
#
_cell.length_a   1.000
_cell.length_b   1.000
_cell.length_c   1.000
_cell.angle_alpha   90.00
_cell.angle_beta   90.00
_cell.angle_gamma   90.00
#
_symmetry.space_group_name_H-M   'P 1'
#
loop_
_entity.id
_entity.type
_entity.pdbx_description
1 polymer ?
#
loop_
_entity_poly.entity_id
_entity_poly.type
_entity_poly.pdbx_seq_one_letter_code
_entity_poly.pdbx_strand_id
1 'polypeptide(L)' 'FLLNVIISLSSPFFELFSRNHNRVVRKVLELNKLNKWTQCLSKLTPGQRRIQNDEIFGTA' A
#
# COMPACT_ATOMS: atom_id res chain seq x y z
N PHE A 1 -20.65 -1.91 -3.45
CA PHE A 1 -20.58 -2.68 -2.19
C PHE A 1 -19.52 -2.14 -1.23
N LEU A 2 -18.30 -1.77 -1.68
CA LEU A 2 -17.24 -1.18 -0.82
C LEU A 2 -17.51 0.26 -0.31
N LEU A 3 -18.37 1.03 -0.99
CA LEU A 3 -18.64 2.44 -0.64
C LEU A 3 -19.51 2.60 0.63
N ASN A 4 -20.32 1.59 0.98
CA ASN A 4 -21.19 1.64 2.16
C ASN A 4 -20.51 1.24 3.47
N VAL A 5 -19.29 0.70 3.43
CA VAL A 5 -18.54 0.32 4.64
C VAL A 5 -17.77 1.51 5.22
N ILE A 6 -17.48 2.54 4.42
CA ILE A 6 -16.65 3.68 4.83
C ILE A 6 -17.48 4.76 5.54
N ILE A 7 -18.78 4.88 5.26
CA ILE A 7 -19.64 5.96 5.79
C ILE A 7 -19.90 5.82 7.31
N SER A 8 -19.62 4.66 7.92
CA SER A 8 -19.87 4.41 9.34
C SER A 8 -18.60 4.22 10.19
N LEU A 9 -17.41 4.36 9.61
CA LEU A 9 -16.16 4.37 10.39
C LEU A 9 -16.02 5.75 11.04
N SER A 10 -16.08 5.79 12.38
CA SER A 10 -15.90 7.00 13.17
C SER A 10 -14.68 7.81 12.68
N SER A 11 -14.81 9.14 12.62
CA SER A 11 -13.79 10.11 12.16
C SER A 11 -12.32 9.69 12.37
N PRO A 12 -11.89 9.22 13.57
CA PRO A 12 -10.49 8.79 13.78
C PRO A 12 -10.05 7.59 12.93
N PHE A 13 -10.90 6.61 12.65
CA PHE A 13 -10.55 5.46 11.80
C PHE A 13 -10.35 5.88 10.35
N PHE A 14 -11.19 6.80 9.87
CA PHE A 14 -11.04 7.36 8.51
C PHE A 14 -9.73 8.16 8.37
N GLU A 15 -9.37 8.95 9.38
CA GLU A 15 -8.12 9.68 9.40
C GLU A 15 -6.90 8.75 9.42
N LEU A 16 -6.93 7.70 10.26
CA LEU A 16 -5.87 6.69 10.31
C LEU A 16 -5.72 5.95 8.98
N PHE A 17 -6.85 5.53 8.36
CA PHE A 17 -6.85 4.91 7.04
C PHE A 17 -6.26 5.86 5.99
N SER A 18 -6.68 7.12 5.98
CA SER A 18 -6.21 8.12 5.02
C SER A 18 -4.71 8.40 5.16
N ARG A 19 -4.20 8.53 6.39
CA ARG A 19 -2.76 8.69 6.66
C ARG A 19 -1.97 7.48 6.18
N ASN A 20 -2.46 6.26 6.45
CA ASN A 20 -1.79 5.04 6.02
C ASN A 20 -1.84 4.87 4.48
N HIS A 21 -2.96 5.17 3.84
CA HIS A 21 -3.10 5.15 2.38
C HIS A 21 -2.11 6.13 1.73
N ASN A 22 -2.05 7.37 2.21
CA ASN A 22 -1.13 8.38 1.69
C ASN A 22 0.34 7.96 1.86
N ARG A 23 0.70 7.34 2.99
CA ARG A 23 2.04 6.78 3.23
C ARG A 23 2.39 5.71 2.18
N VAL A 24 1.49 4.75 2.00
CA VAL A 24 1.67 3.64 1.04
C VAL A 24 1.81 4.19 -0.39
N VAL A 25 0.95 5.11 -0.81
CA VAL A 25 1.00 5.73 -2.15
C VAL A 25 2.33 6.46 -2.37
N ARG A 26 2.79 7.25 -1.40
CA ARG A 26 4.09 7.93 -1.50
C ARG A 26 5.23 6.93 -1.67
N LYS A 27 5.21 5.84 -0.90
CA LYS A 27 6.24 4.81 -0.98
C LYS A 27 6.25 4.09 -2.34
N VAL A 28 5.08 3.76 -2.86
CA VAL A 28 4.94 3.18 -4.21
C VAL A 28 5.47 4.16 -5.27
N LEU A 29 5.16 5.45 -5.16
CA LEU A 29 5.67 6.47 -6.09
C LEU A 29 7.20 6.60 -6.02
N GLU A 30 7.80 6.57 -4.83
CA GLU A 30 9.26 6.55 -4.65
C GLU A 30 9.90 5.33 -5.30
N LEU A 31 9.36 4.13 -5.03
CA LEU A 31 9.88 2.89 -5.62
C LEU A 31 9.72 2.87 -7.14
N ASN A 32 8.63 3.43 -7.67
CA ASN A 32 8.43 3.57 -9.11
C ASN A 32 9.45 4.54 -9.74
N LYS A 33 9.74 5.68 -9.10
CA LYS A 33 10.80 6.60 -9.56
C LYS A 33 12.19 5.94 -9.62
N LEU A 34 12.43 4.95 -8.76
CA LEU A 34 13.67 4.17 -8.72
C LEU A 34 13.66 2.93 -9.63
N ASN A 35 12.58 2.70 -10.40
CA ASN A 35 12.34 1.46 -11.16
C ASN A 35 12.40 0.18 -10.31
N LYS A 36 12.17 0.28 -8.99
CA LYS A 36 12.15 -0.84 -8.04
C LYS A 36 10.76 -1.41 -7.83
N TRP A 37 9.72 -0.67 -8.22
CA TRP A 37 8.35 -1.14 -8.14
C TRP A 37 7.94 -1.93 -9.38
N THR A 38 7.41 -3.13 -9.17
CA THR A 38 6.79 -3.95 -10.21
C THR A 38 5.28 -4.06 -9.95
N GLN A 39 4.49 -3.44 -10.83
CA GLN A 39 3.02 -3.53 -10.80
C GLN A 39 2.49 -4.96 -11.07
N CYS A 40 3.24 -5.74 -11.83
CA CYS A 40 2.82 -7.07 -12.27
C CYS A 40 3.36 -8.13 -11.31
N LEU A 41 2.61 -8.42 -10.25
CA LEU A 41 3.02 -9.35 -9.19
C LEU A 41 3.28 -10.79 -9.68
N SER A 42 2.72 -11.18 -10.84
CA SER A 42 3.01 -12.48 -11.49
C SER A 42 4.42 -12.57 -12.07
N LYS A 43 5.09 -11.42 -12.30
CA LYS A 43 6.50 -11.37 -12.74
C LYS A 43 7.49 -11.48 -11.58
N LEU A 44 7.00 -11.47 -10.34
CA LEU A 44 7.81 -11.56 -9.13
C LEU A 44 7.76 -12.96 -8.54
N THR A 45 8.90 -13.45 -8.06
CA THR A 45 8.94 -14.65 -7.23
C THR A 45 8.22 -14.39 -5.89
N PRO A 46 7.77 -15.43 -5.17
CA PRO A 46 7.15 -15.25 -3.86
C PRO A 46 8.02 -14.45 -2.87
N GLY A 47 9.34 -14.65 -2.89
CA GLY A 47 10.28 -13.89 -2.06
C GLY A 47 10.36 -12.41 -2.44
N GLN A 48 10.41 -12.11 -3.74
CA GLN A 48 10.41 -10.71 -4.23
C GLN A 48 9.09 -9.99 -3.92
N ARG A 49 7.95 -10.69 -4.00
CA ARG A 49 6.66 -10.13 -3.57
C ARG A 49 6.66 -9.79 -2.08
N ARG A 50 7.23 -10.66 -1.25
CA ARG A 50 7.34 -10.43 0.19
C ARG A 50 8.19 -9.19 0.48
N ILE A 51 9.39 -9.10 -0.09
CA ILE A 51 10.28 -7.94 0.07
C ILE A 51 9.59 -6.65 -0.38
N GLN A 52 8.95 -6.66 -1.55
CA GLN A 52 8.25 -5.47 -2.05
C GLN A 52 7.08 -5.07 -1.16
N ASN A 53 6.32 -6.04 -0.63
CA ASN A 53 5.25 -5.77 0.33
C ASN A 53 5.81 -5.20 1.64
N ASP A 54 6.89 -5.78 2.16
CA ASP A 54 7.56 -5.32 3.37
C ASP A 54 8.07 -3.88 3.22
N GLU A 55 8.62 -3.51 2.07
CA GLU A 55 9.04 -2.14 1.78
C GLU A 55 7.86 -1.15 1.67
N ILE A 56 6.72 -1.57 1.11
CA ILE A 56 5.53 -0.72 0.91
C ILE A 56 4.75 -0.54 2.21
N PHE A 57 4.51 -1.64 2.93
CA PHE A 57 3.66 -1.64 4.12
C PHE A 57 4.45 -1.41 5.41
N GLY A 58 5.77 -1.61 5.40
CA GLY A 58 6.62 -1.54 6.59
C GLY A 58 6.38 -2.72 7.52
N THR A 59 6.22 -3.93 6.95
CA THR A 59 5.93 -5.18 7.67
C THR A 59 7.18 -6.03 7.95
N ALA A 60 8.37 -5.49 7.65
CA ALA A 60 9.67 -6.06 8.02
C ALA A 60 9.97 -5.90 9.51
#